data_AF-A0A8A1M4Q0-F1
#
_entry.id   AF-A0A8A1M4Q0-F1
#
_cell.length_a   1.000
_cell.length_b   1.000
_cell.length_c   1.000
_cell.angle_alpha   90.00
_cell.angle_beta   90.00
_cell.angle_gamma   90.00
#
_symmetry.space_group_name_H-M   'P 1'
#
loop_
_entity.id
_entity.type
_entity.pdbx_description
1 polymer ?
#
loop_
_entity_poly.entity_id
_entity_poly.type
_entity_poly.pdbx_seq_one_letter_code
_entity_poly.pdbx_strand_id
1 'polypeptide(L)'
;MTSRPKRPRPKISWWKRKCHIQFPSLFLPCAWLIIPSLCWTRRCEGNLKNLQAIPLWRSHDTPLRSLYRMYGATMAGESMIVAIGYEVEYFWYQSGPAWELDCVPDPQDPDPIRYAILACIVESMPEAFNFKLSIGMRRDKKNLPPGDWDGVNNPYAPYTSVAGPEWTRHVLPIDKDYLRDVMPARMLDSEGRLVLHEEAESEIFAKRNIVATEEKF
;
A
#
# COMPACT_ATOMS: atom_id res chain seq x y z
N MET A 1 -31.67 -26.72 36.53
CA MET A 1 -31.36 -26.29 35.14
C MET A 1 -31.12 -24.80 35.13
N THR A 2 -29.86 -24.36 35.17
CA THR A 2 -29.48 -22.94 35.14
C THR A 2 -29.30 -22.49 33.69
N SER A 3 -30.14 -21.56 33.23
CA SER A 3 -30.07 -21.00 31.89
C SER A 3 -28.85 -20.09 31.75
N ARG A 4 -27.98 -20.36 30.78
CA ARG A 4 -26.86 -19.47 30.42
C ARG A 4 -27.41 -18.13 29.92
N PRO A 5 -26.86 -16.98 30.36
CA PRO A 5 -27.28 -15.69 29.86
C PRO A 5 -26.88 -15.55 28.38
N LYS A 6 -27.85 -15.24 27.52
CA LYS A 6 -27.61 -14.91 26.10
C LYS A 6 -26.79 -13.63 26.02
N ARG A 7 -25.59 -13.72 25.43
CA ARG A 7 -24.79 -12.52 25.10
C ARG A 7 -25.58 -11.62 24.15
N PRO A 8 -25.62 -10.30 24.36
CA PRO A 8 -26.33 -9.39 23.47
C PRO A 8 -25.68 -9.41 22.09
N ARG A 9 -26.47 -9.58 21.03
CA ARG A 9 -25.98 -9.43 19.66
C ARG A 9 -25.65 -7.95 19.45
N PRO A 10 -24.45 -7.61 18.95
CA PRO A 10 -24.09 -6.21 18.70
C PRO A 10 -25.07 -5.60 17.69
N LYS A 11 -25.64 -4.44 18.05
CA LYS A 11 -26.63 -3.73 17.22
C LYS A 11 -25.98 -3.35 15.89
N ILE A 12 -26.68 -3.59 14.78
CA ILE A 12 -26.27 -3.25 13.40
C ILE A 12 -25.80 -1.79 13.25
N SER A 13 -26.32 -0.87 14.08
CA SER A 13 -25.92 0.53 14.11
C SER A 13 -24.46 0.76 14.57
N TRP A 14 -23.90 -0.14 15.39
CA TRP A 14 -22.49 -0.08 15.81
C TRP A 14 -21.56 -0.43 14.65
N TRP A 15 -21.94 -1.44 13.85
CA TRP A 15 -21.22 -1.81 12.63
C TRP A 15 -21.31 -0.73 11.56
N LYS A 16 -22.48 -0.12 11.34
CA LYS A 16 -22.65 0.97 10.36
C LYS A 16 -21.79 2.19 10.68
N ARG A 17 -21.65 2.58 11.97
CA ARG A 17 -20.74 3.67 12.37
C ARG A 17 -19.26 3.32 12.18
N LYS A 18 -18.89 2.05 12.34
CA LYS A 18 -17.50 1.58 12.16
C LYS A 18 -17.14 1.26 10.70
N CYS A 19 -18.13 1.00 9.85
CA CYS A 19 -17.94 0.82 8.40
C CYS A 19 -17.82 2.17 7.67
N HIS A 20 -18.36 3.25 8.24
CA HIS A 20 -17.89 4.61 7.94
C HIS A 20 -16.58 4.86 8.69
N ILE A 21 -15.53 4.10 8.35
CA ILE A 21 -14.19 4.64 8.50
C ILE A 21 -14.11 5.74 7.44
N GLN A 22 -14.44 6.94 7.93
CA GLN A 22 -13.98 8.23 7.44
C GLN A 22 -12.62 8.01 6.78
N PHE A 23 -12.41 8.56 5.58
CA PHE A 23 -11.06 8.72 5.02
C PHE A 23 -10.09 8.91 6.20
N PRO A 24 -9.01 8.11 6.35
CA PRO A 24 -8.00 8.52 7.31
C PRO A 24 -7.73 9.97 6.94
N SER A 25 -8.02 10.91 7.85
CA SER A 25 -7.95 12.34 7.54
C SER A 25 -6.64 12.52 6.80
N LEU A 26 -6.69 13.12 5.60
CA LEU A 26 -5.51 13.20 4.73
C LEU A 26 -4.48 14.07 5.44
N PHE A 27 -3.66 13.45 6.26
CA PHE A 27 -2.64 14.14 7.02
C PHE A 27 -1.57 14.62 6.04
N LEU A 28 -1.10 15.83 6.28
CA LEU A 28 0.09 16.36 5.62
C LEU A 28 1.24 15.35 5.81
N PRO A 29 2.11 15.15 4.80
CA PRO A 29 3.28 14.27 4.90
C PRO A 29 4.05 14.44 6.21
N CYS A 30 4.25 15.67 6.66
CA CYS A 30 5.00 15.98 7.87
C CYS A 30 4.33 15.51 9.17
N ALA A 31 3.01 15.33 9.20
CA ALA A 31 2.32 14.89 10.41
C ALA A 31 2.65 13.43 10.79
N TRP A 32 2.99 12.60 9.80
CA TRP A 32 3.46 11.23 10.02
C TRP A 32 4.85 11.19 10.67
N LEU A 33 5.70 12.18 10.37
CA LEU A 33 7.05 12.30 10.93
C LEU A 33 7.06 12.73 12.39
N ILE A 34 6.02 13.44 12.84
CA ILE A 34 5.90 13.93 14.22
C ILE A 34 5.44 12.80 15.15
N ILE A 35 4.64 11.85 14.64
CA ILE A 35 4.14 10.70 15.42
C ILE A 35 4.21 9.43 14.56
N PRO A 36 5.40 8.81 14.37
CA PRO A 36 5.53 7.57 13.60
C PRO A 36 4.67 6.42 14.14
N SER A 37 4.45 6.42 15.47
CA SER A 37 3.56 5.47 16.13
C SER A 37 2.10 5.60 15.71
N LEU A 38 1.67 6.69 15.05
CA LEU A 38 0.30 6.88 14.58
C LEU A 38 -0.09 5.83 13.53
N CYS A 39 0.86 5.39 12.70
CA CYS A 39 0.67 4.27 11.78
C CYS A 39 0.38 2.97 12.53
N TRP A 40 1.18 2.68 13.56
CA TRP A 40 1.00 1.51 14.41
C TRP A 40 -0.28 1.57 15.25
N THR A 41 -0.58 2.72 15.85
CA THR A 41 -1.82 2.99 16.58
C THR A 41 -3.02 2.82 15.66
N ARG A 42 -3.03 3.34 14.43
CA ARG A 42 -4.13 3.09 13.49
C ARG A 42 -4.27 1.62 13.12
N ARG A 43 -3.16 0.91 12.97
CA ARG A 43 -3.18 -0.50 12.60
C ARG A 43 -3.66 -1.39 13.77
N CYS A 44 -3.12 -1.17 14.96
CA CYS A 44 -3.36 -1.94 16.18
C CYS A 44 -4.62 -1.48 16.93
N GLU A 45 -4.71 -0.20 17.31
CA GLU A 45 -5.87 0.35 18.04
C GLU A 45 -7.07 0.55 17.12
N GLY A 46 -6.85 0.98 15.87
CA GLY A 46 -7.89 1.01 14.83
C GLY A 46 -8.32 -0.38 14.37
N ASN A 47 -7.65 -1.44 14.85
CA ASN A 47 -7.99 -2.83 14.65
C ASN A 47 -8.07 -3.25 13.17
N LEU A 48 -7.23 -2.65 12.32
CA LEU A 48 -7.30 -2.76 10.87
C LEU A 48 -7.22 -4.21 10.38
N LYS A 49 -6.32 -5.01 10.97
CA LYS A 49 -6.17 -6.44 10.62
C LYS A 49 -7.46 -7.23 10.82
N ASN A 50 -8.19 -6.96 11.91
CA ASN A 50 -9.48 -7.62 12.17
C ASN A 50 -10.60 -7.05 11.29
N LEU A 51 -10.54 -5.76 10.95
CA LEU A 51 -11.48 -5.15 9.98
C LEU A 51 -11.34 -5.75 8.59
N GLN A 52 -10.11 -6.00 8.13
CA GLN A 52 -9.82 -6.67 6.86
C GLN A 52 -10.38 -8.11 6.82
N ALA A 53 -10.56 -8.77 7.98
CA ALA A 53 -11.21 -10.08 8.05
C ALA A 53 -12.74 -10.01 7.92
N ILE A 54 -13.36 -8.83 8.08
CA ILE A 54 -14.82 -8.67 8.04
C ILE A 54 -15.28 -8.42 6.60
N PRO A 55 -16.09 -9.31 5.97
CA PRO A 55 -16.51 -9.17 4.58
C PRO A 55 -17.21 -7.85 4.26
N LEU A 56 -18.08 -7.38 5.15
CA LEU A 56 -18.80 -6.11 4.97
C LEU A 56 -17.85 -4.90 4.99
N TRP A 57 -16.78 -4.95 5.76
CA TRP A 57 -15.80 -3.86 5.75
C TRP A 57 -15.02 -3.86 4.44
N ARG A 58 -14.54 -5.05 4.02
CA ARG A 58 -13.83 -5.22 2.73
C ARG A 58 -14.66 -4.77 1.53
N SER A 59 -15.97 -5.03 1.51
CA SER A 59 -16.84 -4.62 0.40
C SER A 59 -16.96 -3.10 0.25
N HIS A 60 -16.59 -2.32 1.28
CA HIS A 60 -16.57 -0.85 1.25
C HIS A 60 -15.16 -0.27 1.11
N ASP A 61 -14.13 -1.10 1.14
CA ASP A 61 -12.75 -0.66 0.97
C ASP A 61 -12.41 -0.52 -0.52
N THR A 62 -11.37 0.26 -0.82
CA THR A 62 -10.98 0.58 -2.20
C THR A 62 -9.46 0.49 -2.37
N PRO A 63 -8.95 0.28 -3.60
CA PRO A 63 -7.50 0.30 -3.85
C PRO A 63 -6.87 1.62 -3.39
N LEU A 64 -7.51 2.77 -3.65
CA LEU A 64 -7.03 4.07 -3.18
C LEU A 64 -6.88 4.11 -1.65
N ARG A 65 -7.88 3.64 -0.90
CA ARG A 65 -7.79 3.62 0.57
C ARG A 65 -6.64 2.74 1.06
N SER A 66 -6.36 1.64 0.36
CA SER A 66 -5.20 0.78 0.64
C SER A 66 -3.89 1.50 0.34
N LEU A 67 -3.77 2.18 -0.80
CA LEU A 67 -2.59 2.98 -1.15
C LEU A 67 -2.30 4.08 -0.13
N TYR A 68 -3.32 4.80 0.36
CA TYR A 68 -3.12 5.80 1.42
C TYR A 68 -2.64 5.19 2.75
N ARG A 69 -3.01 3.93 3.04
CA ARG A 69 -2.47 3.21 4.21
C ARG A 69 -1.01 2.83 4.00
N MET A 70 -0.62 2.40 2.80
CA MET A 70 0.78 2.14 2.43
C MET A 70 1.62 3.42 2.46
N TYR A 71 1.11 4.52 1.93
CA TYR A 71 1.75 5.84 2.00
C TYR A 71 2.03 6.25 3.44
N GLY A 72 1.05 6.14 4.34
CA GLY A 72 1.25 6.47 5.75
C GLY A 72 2.36 5.62 6.38
N ALA A 73 2.38 4.31 6.09
CA ALA A 73 3.42 3.41 6.58
C ALA A 73 4.80 3.76 5.99
N THR A 74 4.87 4.13 4.71
CA THR A 74 6.12 4.56 4.05
C THR A 74 6.67 5.83 4.70
N MET A 75 5.81 6.82 4.97
CA MET A 75 6.20 8.08 5.63
C MET A 75 6.60 7.91 7.10
N ALA A 76 6.15 6.82 7.76
CA ALA A 76 6.54 6.52 9.13
C ALA A 76 7.94 5.89 9.25
N GLY A 77 8.62 5.66 8.11
CA GLY A 77 10.00 5.19 8.04
C GLY A 77 10.16 3.70 8.27
N GLU A 78 11.42 3.25 8.39
CA GLU A 78 11.79 1.83 8.34
C GLU A 78 11.07 0.95 9.37
N SER A 79 10.76 1.50 10.55
CA SER A 79 10.03 0.77 11.59
C SER A 79 8.65 0.25 11.13
N MET A 80 8.08 0.80 10.06
CA MET A 80 6.76 0.48 9.54
C MET A 80 6.76 -0.29 8.21
N ILE A 81 7.93 -0.74 7.72
CA ILE A 81 8.05 -1.57 6.50
C ILE A 81 7.14 -2.80 6.56
N VAL A 82 7.07 -3.47 7.72
CA VAL A 82 6.21 -4.65 7.91
C VAL A 82 4.71 -4.32 7.68
N ALA A 83 4.29 -3.08 7.98
CA ALA A 83 2.91 -2.65 7.73
C ALA A 83 2.61 -2.48 6.23
N ILE A 84 3.61 -2.09 5.43
CA ILE A 84 3.51 -2.02 3.97
C ILE A 84 3.29 -3.42 3.41
N GLY A 85 4.15 -4.38 3.75
CA GLY A 85 4.03 -5.75 3.24
C GLY A 85 2.69 -6.42 3.55
N TYR A 86 2.14 -6.22 4.75
CA TYR A 86 0.78 -6.70 5.05
C TYR A 86 -0.31 -6.03 4.23
N GLU A 87 -0.15 -4.76 3.90
CA GLU A 87 -1.13 -3.99 3.13
C GLU A 87 -1.06 -4.35 1.64
N VAL A 88 0.14 -4.58 1.11
CA VAL A 88 0.37 -5.14 -0.23
C VAL A 88 -0.21 -6.55 -0.33
N GLU A 89 -0.01 -7.40 0.68
CA GLU A 89 -0.65 -8.73 0.74
C GLU A 89 -2.18 -8.63 0.75
N TYR A 90 -2.73 -7.71 1.55
CA TYR A 90 -4.16 -7.45 1.56
C TYR A 90 -4.68 -7.02 0.18
N PHE A 91 -3.97 -6.10 -0.49
CA PHE A 91 -4.28 -5.63 -1.85
C PHE A 91 -4.24 -6.78 -2.86
N TRP A 92 -3.21 -7.63 -2.78
CA TRP A 92 -3.04 -8.80 -3.65
C TRP A 92 -4.26 -9.73 -3.64
N TYR A 93 -4.85 -9.99 -2.48
CA TYR A 93 -6.00 -10.89 -2.36
C TYR A 93 -7.36 -10.25 -2.70
N GLN A 94 -7.41 -8.96 -3.06
CA GLN A 94 -8.63 -8.36 -3.59
C GLN A 94 -8.71 -8.61 -5.09
N SER A 95 -9.29 -9.74 -5.51
CA SER A 95 -9.35 -10.16 -6.91
C SER A 95 -10.51 -9.54 -7.73
N GLY A 96 -11.17 -8.51 -7.22
CA GLY A 96 -12.26 -7.83 -7.93
C GLY A 96 -11.72 -6.88 -9.01
N PRO A 97 -12.47 -6.61 -10.10
CA PRO A 97 -12.00 -5.74 -11.20
C PRO A 97 -11.54 -4.34 -10.75
N ALA A 98 -12.18 -3.79 -9.72
CA ALA A 98 -11.80 -2.49 -9.16
C ALA A 98 -10.45 -2.49 -8.43
N TRP A 99 -9.81 -3.64 -8.25
CA TRP A 99 -8.53 -3.82 -7.56
C TRP A 99 -7.42 -4.30 -8.50
N GLU A 100 -7.69 -4.39 -9.81
CA GLU A 100 -6.64 -4.56 -10.80
C GLU A 100 -5.72 -3.34 -10.81
N LEU A 101 -4.41 -3.55 -11.02
CA LEU A 101 -3.40 -2.49 -10.88
C LEU A 101 -3.60 -1.37 -11.91
N ASP A 102 -3.91 -1.74 -13.15
CA ASP A 102 -4.19 -0.80 -14.25
C ASP A 102 -5.48 0.01 -14.05
N CYS A 103 -6.40 -0.52 -13.24
CA CYS A 103 -7.70 0.08 -12.93
C CYS A 103 -7.67 0.97 -11.69
N VAL A 104 -6.53 1.13 -11.02
CA VAL A 104 -6.40 2.04 -9.88
C VAL A 104 -6.61 3.48 -10.38
N PRO A 105 -7.65 4.19 -9.89
CA PRO A 105 -7.96 5.53 -10.37
C PRO A 105 -6.89 6.54 -9.92
N ASP A 106 -6.65 7.55 -10.75
CA ASP A 106 -5.77 8.67 -10.41
C ASP A 106 -6.37 9.47 -9.23
N PRO A 107 -5.67 9.58 -8.09
CA PRO A 107 -6.17 10.35 -6.95
C PRO A 107 -6.14 11.86 -7.18
N GLN A 108 -5.38 12.37 -8.15
CA GLN A 108 -5.16 13.81 -8.39
C GLN A 108 -4.84 14.56 -7.08
N ASP A 109 -3.92 13.99 -6.31
CA ASP A 109 -3.68 14.45 -4.94
C ASP A 109 -3.02 15.85 -4.96
N PRO A 110 -3.56 16.84 -4.24
CA PRO A 110 -3.04 18.21 -4.27
C PRO A 110 -1.68 18.36 -3.57
N ASP A 111 -1.29 17.38 -2.73
CA ASP A 111 0.02 17.37 -2.07
C ASP A 111 1.04 16.66 -2.97
N PRO A 112 2.05 17.38 -3.51
CA PRO A 112 2.97 16.80 -4.50
C PRO A 112 3.84 15.67 -3.92
N ILE A 113 4.18 15.72 -2.62
CA ILE A 113 4.96 14.68 -1.96
C ILE A 113 4.12 13.41 -1.83
N ARG A 114 2.89 13.54 -1.34
CA ARG A 114 1.96 12.41 -1.21
C ARG A 114 1.63 11.82 -2.57
N TYR A 115 1.39 12.66 -3.57
CA TYR A 115 1.10 12.20 -4.92
C TYR A 115 2.25 11.41 -5.53
N ALA A 116 3.48 11.92 -5.41
CA ALA A 116 4.69 11.24 -5.88
C ALA A 116 4.90 9.88 -5.19
N ILE A 117 4.71 9.80 -3.87
CA ILE A 117 4.88 8.55 -3.13
C ILE A 117 3.79 7.53 -3.53
N LEU A 118 2.53 7.95 -3.65
CA LEU A 118 1.45 7.08 -4.12
C LEU A 118 1.76 6.52 -5.52
N ALA A 119 2.31 7.36 -6.40
CA ALA A 119 2.73 6.95 -7.74
C ALA A 119 3.85 5.90 -7.67
N CYS A 120 4.89 6.13 -6.86
CA CYS A 120 5.98 5.16 -6.70
C CYS A 120 5.50 3.82 -6.14
N ILE A 121 4.63 3.83 -5.12
CA ILE A 121 4.10 2.63 -4.48
C ILE A 121 3.34 1.76 -5.49
N VAL A 122 2.43 2.35 -6.27
CA VAL A 122 1.64 1.54 -7.22
C VAL A 122 2.45 1.16 -8.46
N GLU A 123 3.46 1.95 -8.82
CA GLU A 123 4.37 1.66 -9.94
C GLU A 123 5.35 0.53 -9.63
N SER A 124 5.68 0.27 -8.35
CA SER A 124 6.53 -0.86 -7.96
C SER A 124 5.80 -2.21 -7.86
N MET A 125 4.46 -2.21 -7.71
CA MET A 125 3.66 -3.43 -7.55
C MET A 125 3.68 -4.42 -8.73
N PRO A 126 3.73 -4.00 -10.01
CA PRO A 126 3.66 -4.92 -11.14
C PRO A 126 4.75 -5.99 -11.12
N GLU A 127 5.97 -5.64 -10.72
CA GLU A 127 7.08 -6.59 -10.63
C GLU A 127 6.76 -7.71 -9.63
N ALA A 128 6.42 -7.34 -8.40
CA ALA A 128 6.06 -8.29 -7.34
C ALA A 128 4.84 -9.15 -7.71
N PHE A 129 3.85 -8.57 -8.40
CA PHE A 129 2.65 -9.29 -8.82
C PHE A 129 2.95 -10.27 -9.94
N ASN A 130 3.70 -9.85 -10.95
CA ASN A 130 4.12 -10.70 -12.06
C ASN A 130 5.00 -11.85 -11.57
N PHE A 131 5.88 -11.61 -10.59
CA PHE A 131 6.64 -12.68 -9.93
C PHE A 131 5.73 -13.69 -9.21
N LYS A 132 4.76 -13.22 -8.41
CA LYS A 132 3.79 -14.11 -7.75
C LYS A 132 2.99 -14.94 -8.77
N LEU A 133 2.56 -14.31 -9.87
CA LEU A 133 1.82 -14.98 -10.94
C LEU A 133 2.68 -16.04 -11.65
N SER A 134 3.97 -15.74 -11.91
CA SER A 134 4.89 -16.65 -12.59
C SER A 134 5.19 -17.89 -11.77
N ILE A 135 5.24 -17.80 -10.43
CA ILE A 135 5.38 -18.97 -9.55
C ILE A 135 4.05 -19.69 -9.26
N GLY A 136 2.97 -19.32 -9.95
CA GLY A 136 1.68 -20.01 -9.85
C GLY A 136 0.72 -19.50 -8.77
N MET A 137 1.08 -18.46 -8.00
CA MET A 137 0.14 -17.87 -7.07
C MET A 137 -0.98 -17.14 -7.81
N ARG A 138 -2.21 -17.20 -7.28
CA ARG A 138 -3.35 -16.45 -7.83
C ARG A 138 -4.01 -15.59 -6.75
N ARG A 139 -4.51 -14.42 -7.17
CA ARG A 139 -5.16 -13.43 -6.31
C ARG A 139 -6.43 -13.98 -5.64
N ASP A 140 -7.14 -14.89 -6.31
CA ASP A 140 -8.34 -15.58 -5.79
C ASP A 140 -8.01 -16.83 -4.95
N LYS A 141 -6.72 -17.07 -4.67
CA LYS A 141 -6.17 -18.23 -3.94
C LYS A 141 -6.29 -19.57 -4.66
N LYS A 142 -6.75 -19.60 -5.91
CA LYS A 142 -6.77 -20.82 -6.74
C LYS A 142 -5.44 -20.95 -7.47
N ASN A 143 -4.40 -21.24 -6.71
CA ASN A 143 -3.04 -21.34 -7.25
C ASN A 143 -2.97 -22.38 -8.38
N LEU A 144 -2.18 -22.06 -9.40
CA LEU A 144 -1.85 -22.99 -10.47
C LEU A 144 -0.49 -23.61 -10.17
N PRO A 145 -0.33 -24.94 -10.30
CA PRO A 145 0.98 -25.54 -10.17
C PRO A 145 1.92 -24.99 -11.25
N PRO A 146 3.23 -24.87 -10.96
CA PRO A 146 4.25 -24.69 -11.98
C PRO A 146 4.15 -25.79 -13.04
N GLY A 147 4.66 -25.55 -14.25
CA GLY A 147 4.72 -26.57 -15.30
C GLY A 147 5.68 -27.73 -14.96
N ASP A 148 5.77 -28.70 -15.85
CA ASP A 148 6.81 -29.73 -15.75
C ASP A 148 8.18 -29.13 -16.07
N TRP A 149 9.20 -29.53 -15.31
CA TRP A 149 10.58 -29.08 -15.54
C TRP A 149 11.11 -29.67 -16.85
N ASP A 150 11.57 -28.82 -17.77
CA ASP A 150 12.06 -29.20 -19.10
C ASP A 150 13.58 -29.49 -19.15
N GLY A 151 14.26 -29.41 -18.01
CA GLY A 151 15.72 -29.61 -17.92
C GLY A 151 16.56 -28.33 -18.03
N VAL A 152 15.96 -27.19 -18.42
CA VAL A 152 16.69 -25.97 -18.79
C VAL A 152 16.08 -24.72 -18.16
N ASN A 153 14.76 -24.63 -18.09
CA ASN A 153 14.01 -23.47 -17.58
C ASN A 153 13.30 -23.81 -16.27
N ASN A 154 13.23 -22.84 -15.35
CA ASN A 154 12.30 -22.94 -14.24
C ASN A 154 10.88 -22.96 -14.79
N PRO A 155 10.04 -23.94 -14.43
CA PRO A 155 8.77 -24.12 -15.10
C PRO A 155 7.73 -23.15 -14.53
N TYR A 156 7.80 -21.88 -14.94
CA TYR A 156 6.83 -20.88 -14.52
C TYR A 156 5.41 -21.28 -14.93
N ALA A 157 4.43 -20.97 -14.07
CA ALA A 157 3.02 -21.14 -14.39
C ALA A 157 2.59 -20.13 -15.46
N PRO A 158 1.71 -20.49 -16.41
CA PRO A 158 1.23 -19.55 -17.42
C PRO A 158 0.43 -18.42 -16.77
N TYR A 159 0.74 -17.17 -17.10
CA TYR A 159 0.03 -16.00 -16.59
C TYR A 159 -0.05 -14.88 -17.63
N THR A 160 -1.04 -14.01 -17.46
CA THR A 160 -1.11 -12.72 -18.16
C THR A 160 -0.40 -11.69 -17.30
N SER A 161 0.57 -10.99 -17.89
CA SER A 161 1.29 -9.94 -17.16
C SER A 161 0.34 -8.81 -16.78
N VAL A 162 0.47 -8.34 -15.55
CA VAL A 162 -0.23 -7.16 -15.05
C VAL A 162 0.66 -5.93 -15.24
N ALA A 163 0.03 -4.82 -15.62
CA ALA A 163 0.66 -3.51 -15.74
C ALA A 163 0.18 -2.58 -14.61
N GLY A 164 0.98 -1.57 -14.29
CA GLY A 164 0.57 -0.49 -13.40
C GLY A 164 -0.38 0.50 -14.09
N PRO A 165 -0.99 1.42 -13.34
CA PRO A 165 -1.91 2.39 -13.90
C PRO A 165 -1.17 3.50 -14.66
N GLU A 166 -1.73 3.92 -15.81
CA GLU A 166 -1.08 4.86 -16.74
C GLU A 166 -0.77 6.23 -16.11
N TRP A 167 -1.63 6.70 -15.19
CA TRP A 167 -1.50 8.02 -14.57
C TRP A 167 -0.17 8.23 -13.85
N THR A 168 0.44 7.15 -13.35
CA THR A 168 1.73 7.20 -12.64
C THR A 168 2.84 7.80 -13.51
N ARG A 169 2.81 7.52 -14.82
CA ARG A 169 3.82 8.00 -15.78
C ARG A 169 3.83 9.51 -15.95
N HIS A 170 2.73 10.17 -15.61
CA HIS A 170 2.56 11.62 -15.73
C HIS A 170 2.87 12.37 -14.43
N VAL A 171 3.19 11.66 -13.34
CA VAL A 171 3.51 12.28 -12.05
C VAL A 171 4.93 12.83 -12.09
N LEU A 172 5.02 14.16 -12.01
CA LEU A 172 6.27 14.91 -12.06
C LEU A 172 7.14 14.68 -10.82
N PRO A 173 8.47 14.87 -10.94
CA PRO A 173 9.33 14.92 -9.77
C PRO A 173 8.94 16.05 -8.82
N ILE A 174 9.11 15.80 -7.52
CA ILE A 174 8.86 16.81 -6.49
C ILE A 174 9.91 17.91 -6.63
N ASP A 175 9.49 19.17 -6.59
CA ASP A 175 10.40 20.31 -6.57
C ASP A 175 11.32 20.24 -5.33
N LYS A 176 12.64 20.34 -5.56
CA LYS A 176 13.65 20.24 -4.50
C LYS A 176 13.67 21.47 -3.58
N ASP A 177 13.36 22.66 -4.10
CA ASP A 177 13.23 23.87 -3.29
C ASP A 177 12.00 23.73 -2.38
N TYR A 178 10.89 23.24 -2.94
CA TYR A 178 9.70 22.91 -2.13
C TYR A 178 10.00 21.88 -1.05
N LEU A 179 10.76 20.80 -1.36
CA LEU A 179 11.18 19.82 -0.36
C LEU A 179 11.99 20.45 0.78
N ARG A 180 12.92 21.36 0.47
CA ARG A 180 13.72 22.07 1.48
C ARG A 180 12.88 22.98 2.37
N ASP A 181 11.80 23.54 1.83
CA ASP A 181 10.91 24.43 2.58
C ASP A 181 9.99 23.68 3.55
N VAL A 182 9.51 22.49 3.16
CA VAL A 182 8.45 21.79 3.93
C VAL A 182 8.95 20.59 4.73
N MET A 183 10.08 19.98 4.35
CA MET A 183 10.62 18.80 5.01
C MET A 183 11.74 19.15 5.99
N PRO A 184 11.83 18.46 7.15
CA PRO A 184 12.97 18.59 8.03
C PRO A 184 14.28 18.21 7.31
N ALA A 185 15.37 18.95 7.55
CA ALA A 185 16.66 18.69 6.91
C ALA A 185 17.17 17.24 7.07
N ARG A 186 16.84 16.57 8.19
CA ARG A 186 17.16 15.15 8.44
C ARG A 186 16.49 14.16 7.47
N MET A 187 15.48 14.59 6.72
CA MET A 187 14.75 13.78 5.73
C MET A 187 15.25 14.05 4.32
N LEU A 188 16.28 14.89 4.16
CA LEU A 188 16.82 15.28 2.87
C LEU A 188 18.27 14.80 2.76
N ASP A 189 18.64 14.30 1.59
CA ASP A 189 20.04 14.02 1.29
C ASP A 189 20.79 15.30 0.87
N SER A 190 22.08 15.15 0.55
CA SER A 190 22.92 16.26 0.06
C SER A 190 22.42 16.88 -1.25
N GLU A 191 21.62 16.16 -2.04
CA GLU A 191 21.04 16.62 -3.29
C GLU A 191 19.65 17.26 -3.12
N GLY A 192 19.11 17.31 -1.90
CA GLY A 192 17.77 17.80 -1.59
C GLY A 192 16.64 16.84 -1.97
N ARG A 193 16.93 15.55 -2.12
CA ARG A 193 15.92 14.50 -2.37
C ARG A 193 15.34 14.00 -1.04
N LEU A 194 14.08 13.56 -1.07
CA LEU A 194 13.40 13.02 0.10
C LEU A 194 13.90 11.61 0.43
N VAL A 195 14.52 11.41 1.59
CA VAL A 195 15.01 10.12 2.07
C VAL A 195 13.92 9.41 2.87
N LEU A 196 13.48 8.25 2.39
CA LEU A 196 12.53 7.37 3.08
C LEU A 196 13.22 6.10 3.59
N HIS A 197 14.15 5.54 2.81
CA HIS A 197 15.03 4.44 3.21
C HIS A 197 16.49 4.86 3.00
N GLU A 198 17.36 4.55 3.95
CA GLU A 198 18.79 4.79 3.80
C GLU A 198 19.37 3.82 2.76
N GLU A 199 20.39 4.29 2.01
CA GLU A 199 21.17 3.48 1.05
C GLU A 199 20.33 2.76 -0.03
N ALA A 200 19.27 3.41 -0.52
CA ALA A 200 18.33 2.81 -1.46
C ALA A 200 18.40 3.42 -2.86
N GLU A 201 18.41 2.58 -3.91
CA GLU A 201 18.63 2.99 -5.31
C GLU A 201 17.51 2.51 -6.26
N SER A 202 16.25 2.90 -6.00
CA SER A 202 15.17 2.63 -6.95
C SER A 202 15.07 3.70 -8.03
N GLU A 203 15.05 3.30 -9.30
CA GLU A 203 14.75 4.21 -10.42
C GLU A 203 13.33 4.80 -10.33
N ILE A 204 12.36 4.02 -9.83
CA ILE A 204 10.95 4.43 -9.68
C ILE A 204 10.83 5.62 -8.71
N PHE A 205 11.60 5.59 -7.63
CA PHE A 205 11.61 6.65 -6.62
C PHE A 205 12.57 7.79 -7.01
N ALA A 206 13.74 7.46 -7.55
CA ALA A 206 14.77 8.43 -7.92
C ALA A 206 14.26 9.44 -8.96
N LYS A 207 13.49 8.98 -9.96
CA LYS A 207 12.88 9.86 -10.97
C LYS A 207 11.88 10.87 -10.39
N ARG A 208 11.49 10.72 -9.12
CA ARG A 208 10.60 11.64 -8.39
C ARG A 208 11.28 12.43 -7.27
N ASN A 209 12.62 12.45 -7.23
CA ASN A 209 13.42 13.05 -6.16
C ASN A 209 13.20 12.39 -4.78
N ILE A 210 13.03 11.06 -4.77
CA ILE A 210 12.86 10.26 -3.54
C ILE A 210 13.94 9.17 -3.50
N VAL A 211 14.55 8.98 -2.33
CA VAL A 211 15.51 7.91 -2.02
C VAL A 211 14.77 6.82 -1.25
N ALA A 212 14.44 5.73 -1.95
CA ALA A 212 13.77 4.55 -1.40
C ALA A 212 14.03 3.33 -2.30
N THR A 213 13.57 2.15 -1.89
CA THR A 213 13.74 0.85 -2.59
C THR A 213 12.43 0.08 -2.58
N GLU A 214 12.02 -0.49 -3.73
CA GLU A 214 10.89 -1.42 -3.88
C GLU A 214 11.05 -2.72 -3.07
N GLU A 215 12.28 -3.14 -2.74
CA GLU A 215 12.53 -4.37 -1.98
C GLU A 215 11.94 -4.33 -0.56
N LYS A 216 11.71 -3.12 -0.05
CA LYS A 216 11.08 -2.86 1.25
C LYS A 216 9.55 -2.76 1.16
N PHE A 217 8.93 -3.05 0.00
CA PHE A 217 7.47 -3.01 -0.24
C PHE A 217 6.84 -4.39 -0.42
#